data_AF-A0A6G9D464-F1
#
_entry.id   AF-A0A6G9D464-F1
#
_cell.length_a   1.000
_cell.length_b   1.000
_cell.length_c   1.000
_cell.angle_alpha   90.00
_cell.angle_beta   90.00
_cell.angle_gamma   90.00
#
_symmetry.space_group_name_H-M   'P 1'
#
loop_
_entity.id
_entity.type
_entity.pdbx_description
1 polymer ?
#
loop_
_entity_poly.entity_id
_entity_poly.type
_entity_poly.pdbx_seq_one_letter_code
_entity_poly.pdbx_strand_id
1 'polypeptide(L)'
;MGRSHDRISPDRGNGVFDPDRGESDIATRKEGALISEHAYNTRGDIRSGARELDHATENLPGLTRASRDLNRAYPRPTPAPIENQRLRRELPAAIELRRSLSARQKNARSATKRQVLDSMPQAQYNALSALTSDPNAWKETNNALSAVAGDAVELDDNRRKQVQRVDRAIQRYERESGRGHLVYTSVSVPNAVVNPADLPATLQPGTVLSFDRFTAATHSLHELDSTTRPTDVVFEISTERGMYYGQSSRMNNSHHLLPRGIQLDVVGAHFAPYERPGQQPGERLIVQLTDHRPEREQR
;
A
#
# COMPACT_ATOMS: atom_id res chain seq x y z
N MET A 1 9.89 43.54 -20.44
CA MET A 1 9.83 43.25 -18.99
C MET A 1 9.06 41.96 -18.79
N GLY A 2 9.73 40.81 -18.80
CA GLY A 2 9.10 39.51 -18.55
C GLY A 2 9.08 39.25 -17.05
N ARG A 3 7.89 39.12 -16.46
CA ARG A 3 7.74 38.72 -15.06
C ARG A 3 8.08 37.23 -14.96
N SER A 4 9.14 36.92 -14.23
CA SER A 4 9.43 35.57 -13.72
C SER A 4 8.23 35.13 -12.89
N HIS A 5 7.53 34.10 -13.34
CA HIS A 5 6.64 33.34 -12.47
C HIS A 5 7.55 32.48 -11.59
N ASP A 6 7.82 32.96 -10.38
CA ASP A 6 8.40 32.11 -9.34
C ASP A 6 7.49 30.89 -9.18
N ARG A 7 8.02 29.73 -9.58
CA ARG A 7 7.36 28.43 -9.37
C ARG A 7 7.28 28.23 -7.86
N ILE A 8 6.08 28.34 -7.33
CA ILE A 8 5.79 28.09 -5.93
C ILE A 8 6.00 26.59 -5.68
N SER A 9 7.07 26.21 -4.99
CA SER A 9 7.28 24.83 -4.55
C SER A 9 6.13 24.42 -3.62
N PRO A 10 5.54 23.22 -3.79
CA PRO A 10 4.46 22.70 -2.94
C PRO A 10 4.90 22.42 -1.49
N ASP A 11 6.21 22.43 -1.20
CA ASP A 11 6.81 22.24 0.13
C ASP A 11 6.81 23.52 0.97
N ARG A 12 5.74 24.33 0.95
CA ARG A 12 5.66 25.64 1.63
C ARG A 12 5.68 25.60 3.18
N GLY A 13 5.99 24.45 3.78
CA GLY A 13 6.55 24.35 5.13
C GLY A 13 7.83 23.53 5.03
N ASN A 14 8.92 23.98 5.68
CA ASN A 14 10.28 23.39 5.64
C ASN A 14 10.32 21.88 5.98
N GLY A 15 9.81 21.02 5.09
CA GLY A 15 9.59 19.62 5.36
C GLY A 15 9.34 18.81 4.10
N VAL A 16 9.67 17.53 4.21
CA VAL A 16 9.51 16.50 3.18
C VAL A 16 8.17 15.82 3.41
N PHE A 17 7.38 15.66 2.35
CA PHE A 17 6.13 14.92 2.41
C PHE A 17 6.39 13.41 2.50
N ASP A 18 5.95 12.78 3.59
CA ASP A 18 5.91 11.32 3.73
C ASP A 18 4.44 10.85 3.64
N PRO A 19 4.05 10.15 2.55
CA PRO A 19 2.66 9.68 2.38
C PRO A 19 2.27 8.61 3.42
N ASP A 20 3.23 8.05 4.14
CA ASP A 20 2.97 7.03 5.15
C ASP A 20 3.29 7.43 6.60
N ARG A 21 3.67 8.70 6.79
CA ARG A 21 3.66 9.35 8.08
C ARG A 21 2.29 9.96 8.35
N GLY A 22 1.78 9.77 9.57
CA GLY A 22 0.59 10.47 10.04
C GLY A 22 -0.42 9.54 10.70
N GLU A 23 -1.59 10.10 11.01
CA GLU A 23 -2.71 9.34 11.57
C GLU A 23 -3.42 8.51 10.50
N SER A 24 -4.15 7.49 10.92
CA SER A 24 -4.98 6.66 10.04
C SER A 24 -6.41 6.58 10.56
N ASP A 25 -7.14 7.69 10.44
CA ASP A 25 -8.52 7.79 10.92
C ASP A 25 -9.53 7.05 10.05
N ILE A 26 -9.21 6.90 8.75
CA ILE A 26 -10.07 6.25 7.77
C ILE A 26 -9.26 5.20 7.04
N ALA A 27 -9.78 3.98 6.96
CA ALA A 27 -9.05 2.88 6.34
C ALA A 27 -8.73 3.12 4.85
N THR A 28 -9.66 3.73 4.12
CA THR A 28 -9.57 3.94 2.66
C THR A 28 -8.74 5.15 2.24
N ARG A 29 -8.17 5.92 3.18
CA ARG A 29 -7.32 7.07 2.88
C ARG A 29 -6.09 7.12 3.77
N LYS A 30 -4.92 7.36 3.18
CA LYS A 30 -3.72 7.75 3.91
C LYS A 30 -3.72 9.26 4.11
N GLU A 31 -3.61 9.69 5.36
CA GLU A 31 -3.23 11.06 5.67
C GLU A 31 -1.70 11.09 5.69
N GLY A 32 -1.09 11.66 4.66
CA GLY A 32 0.35 11.91 4.64
C GLY A 32 0.71 13.12 5.50
N ALA A 33 1.99 13.29 5.82
CA ALA A 33 2.45 14.40 6.65
C ALA A 33 3.71 15.05 6.09
N LEU A 34 3.80 16.37 6.26
CA LEU A 34 5.08 17.09 6.13
C LEU A 34 5.88 16.90 7.41
N ILE A 35 7.09 16.37 7.28
CA ILE A 35 8.04 16.19 8.38
C ILE A 35 9.37 16.86 8.06
N SER A 36 10.22 17.13 9.04
CA SER A 36 11.55 17.66 8.76
C SER A 36 12.36 16.68 7.91
N GLU A 37 13.26 17.20 7.08
CA GLU A 37 14.17 16.38 6.28
C GLU A 37 14.98 15.40 7.14
N HIS A 38 15.46 15.87 8.29
CA HIS A 38 16.13 14.99 9.26
C HIS A 38 15.24 13.84 9.73
N ALA A 39 13.97 14.09 10.07
CA ALA A 39 13.05 13.03 10.47
C ALA A 39 12.76 12.07 9.32
N TYR A 40 12.65 12.56 8.08
CA TYR A 40 12.48 11.73 6.89
C TYR A 40 13.67 10.80 6.65
N ASN A 41 14.89 11.36 6.70
CA ASN A 41 16.13 10.61 6.50
C ASN A 41 16.36 9.58 7.61
N THR A 42 16.15 9.95 8.88
CA THR A 42 16.25 9.02 10.01
C THR A 42 15.30 7.83 9.87
N ARG A 43 14.08 8.04 9.36
CA ARG A 43 13.16 6.93 9.06
C ARG A 43 13.69 6.06 7.93
N GLY A 44 14.31 6.64 6.91
CA GLY A 44 15.04 5.92 5.86
C GLY A 44 16.14 5.02 6.43
N ASP A 45 16.95 5.55 7.35
CA ASP A 45 18.04 4.80 8.00
C ASP A 45 17.50 3.65 8.86
N ILE A 46 16.45 3.89 9.65
CA ILE A 46 15.76 2.83 10.43
C ILE A 46 15.29 1.71 9.51
N ARG A 47 14.62 2.08 8.40
CA ARG A 47 14.12 1.14 7.39
C ARG A 47 15.25 0.32 6.76
N SER A 48 16.39 0.94 6.43
CA SER A 48 17.54 0.24 5.85
C SER A 48 18.15 -0.72 6.86
N GLY A 49 18.50 -0.23 8.05
CA GLY A 49 19.10 -1.04 9.11
C GLY A 49 18.25 -2.23 9.52
N ALA A 50 16.93 -2.05 9.66
CA ALA A 50 16.01 -3.15 9.96
C ALA A 50 15.94 -4.20 8.84
N ARG A 51 15.98 -3.78 7.56
CA ARG A 51 16.04 -4.72 6.41
C ARG A 51 17.36 -5.47 6.35
N GLU A 52 18.47 -4.80 6.65
CA GLU A 52 19.80 -5.41 6.72
C GLU A 52 19.86 -6.45 7.84
N LEU A 53 19.31 -6.14 9.01
CA LEU A 53 19.19 -7.08 10.13
C LEU A 53 18.30 -8.28 9.80
N ASP A 54 17.15 -8.05 9.16
CA ASP A 54 16.27 -9.12 8.67
C ASP A 54 17.02 -10.04 7.69
N HIS A 55 17.81 -9.46 6.78
CA HIS A 55 18.60 -10.22 5.80
C HIS A 55 19.76 -10.99 6.46
N ALA A 56 20.49 -10.38 7.38
CA ALA A 56 21.56 -11.03 8.12
C ALA A 56 21.03 -12.22 8.94
N THR A 57 19.88 -12.03 9.61
CA THR A 57 19.22 -13.05 10.43
C THR A 57 18.81 -14.28 9.61
N GLU A 58 18.43 -14.11 8.34
CA GLU A 58 18.05 -15.23 7.50
C GLU A 58 19.19 -16.21 7.18
N ASN A 59 20.44 -15.71 7.22
CA ASN A 59 21.62 -16.52 6.94
C ASN A 59 22.25 -17.10 8.21
N LEU A 60 21.72 -16.78 9.40
CA LEU A 60 22.27 -17.30 10.67
C LEU A 60 21.95 -18.80 10.87
N PRO A 61 22.97 -19.64 11.12
CA PRO A 61 22.77 -21.05 11.45
C PRO A 61 22.13 -21.19 12.84
N GLY A 62 21.44 -22.31 13.07
CA GLY A 62 20.85 -22.65 14.38
C GLY A 62 19.49 -22.00 14.71
N LEU A 63 19.02 -21.04 13.91
CA LEU A 63 17.68 -20.46 14.07
C LEU A 63 16.63 -21.21 13.26
N THR A 64 15.52 -21.57 13.90
CA THR A 64 14.35 -22.12 13.22
C THR A 64 13.63 -21.02 12.42
N ARG A 65 12.90 -21.40 11.36
CA ARG A 65 12.10 -20.47 10.57
C ARG A 65 11.12 -19.65 11.43
N ALA A 66 10.51 -20.29 12.42
CA ALA A 66 9.58 -19.62 13.33
C ALA A 66 10.28 -18.55 14.20
N SER A 67 11.50 -18.82 14.65
CA SER A 67 12.30 -17.85 15.41
C SER A 67 12.70 -16.65 14.56
N ARG A 68 13.09 -16.88 13.30
CA ARG A 68 13.42 -15.79 12.36
C ARG A 68 12.20 -14.92 12.06
N ASP A 69 11.04 -15.54 11.83
CA ASP A 69 9.80 -14.81 11.55
C ASP A 69 9.29 -14.01 12.76
N LEU A 70 9.56 -14.48 13.98
CA LEU A 70 9.19 -13.78 15.21
C LEU A 70 9.99 -12.49 15.42
N ASN A 71 11.27 -12.50 15.05
CA ASN A 71 12.19 -11.38 15.24
C ASN A 71 12.34 -10.50 14.00
N ARG A 72 11.42 -10.63 13.04
CA ARG A 72 11.49 -9.93 11.76
C ARG A 72 10.83 -8.56 11.86
N ALA A 73 11.55 -7.53 11.42
CA ALA A 73 11.01 -6.19 11.31
C ALA A 73 9.89 -6.16 10.27
N TYR A 74 10.13 -6.61 9.03
CA TYR A 74 9.17 -6.52 7.92
C TYR A 74 8.71 -7.87 7.38
N PRO A 75 7.42 -7.99 6.96
CA PRO A 75 6.91 -9.24 6.45
C PRO A 75 7.54 -9.58 5.11
N ARG A 76 7.98 -10.83 5.01
CA ARG A 76 8.58 -11.40 3.81
C ARG A 76 7.55 -11.45 2.67
N PRO A 77 7.92 -11.13 1.42
CA PRO A 77 7.05 -11.39 0.28
C PRO A 77 6.85 -12.89 0.11
N THR A 78 5.60 -13.33 -0.04
CA THR A 78 5.28 -14.72 -0.41
C THR A 78 4.24 -14.86 -1.53
N PRO A 79 4.24 -14.00 -2.58
CA PRO A 79 3.34 -14.20 -3.71
C PRO A 79 3.66 -15.52 -4.42
N ALA A 80 2.62 -16.29 -4.76
CA ALA A 80 2.75 -17.41 -5.67
C ALA A 80 3.15 -16.93 -7.08
N PRO A 81 3.98 -17.69 -7.82
CA PRO A 81 4.33 -17.36 -9.19
C PRO A 81 3.08 -17.13 -10.05
N ILE A 82 3.09 -16.07 -10.85
CA ILE A 82 2.03 -15.81 -11.82
C ILE A 82 2.35 -16.55 -13.12
N GLU A 83 1.83 -17.76 -13.24
CA GLU A 83 2.05 -18.64 -14.40
C GLU A 83 1.34 -18.13 -15.66
N ASN A 84 0.15 -17.53 -15.50
CA ASN A 84 -0.63 -17.02 -16.61
C ASN A 84 -0.42 -15.52 -16.80
N GLN A 85 0.16 -15.10 -17.93
CA GLN A 85 0.42 -13.69 -18.24
C GLN A 85 -0.83 -12.80 -18.11
N ARG A 86 -2.04 -13.32 -18.40
CA ARG A 86 -3.31 -12.58 -18.28
C ARG A 86 -3.69 -12.26 -16.82
N LEU A 87 -3.08 -12.93 -15.86
CA LEU A 87 -3.26 -12.68 -14.43
C LEU A 87 -2.24 -11.68 -13.90
N ARG A 88 -1.20 -11.33 -14.67
CA ARG A 88 -0.37 -10.17 -14.38
C ARG A 88 -1.19 -8.91 -14.61
N ARG A 89 -0.90 -7.88 -13.83
CA ARG A 89 -1.58 -6.59 -13.92
C ARG A 89 -0.55 -5.53 -14.19
N GLU A 90 -0.61 -5.00 -15.40
CA GLU A 90 0.24 -3.89 -15.83
C GLU A 90 -0.46 -2.57 -15.52
N LEU A 91 0.34 -1.51 -15.39
CA LEU A 91 -0.16 -0.16 -15.20
C LEU A 91 -0.81 0.32 -16.51
N PRO A 92 -2.06 0.83 -16.48
CA PRO A 92 -2.72 1.36 -17.67
C PRO A 92 -2.01 2.61 -18.21
N ALA A 93 -2.06 2.83 -19.52
CA ALA A 93 -1.53 4.06 -20.12
C ALA A 93 -2.26 5.31 -19.61
N ALA A 94 -1.67 6.50 -19.73
CA ALA A 94 -2.20 7.72 -19.10
C ALA A 94 -3.67 8.03 -19.45
N ILE A 95 -4.03 7.90 -20.73
CA ILE A 95 -5.37 8.21 -21.25
C ILE A 95 -6.35 7.04 -21.19
N GLU A 96 -5.91 5.86 -20.75
CA GLU A 96 -6.75 4.67 -20.72
C GLU A 96 -7.88 4.79 -19.68
N LEU A 97 -9.09 4.32 -19.99
CA LEU A 97 -10.17 4.32 -19.02
C LEU A 97 -9.92 3.27 -17.92
N ARG A 98 -9.85 3.70 -16.66
CA ARG A 98 -9.76 2.80 -15.50
C ARG A 98 -11.11 2.12 -15.29
N ARG A 99 -11.23 0.88 -15.77
CA ARG A 99 -12.45 0.08 -15.66
C ARG A 99 -12.57 -0.59 -14.31
N SER A 100 -13.82 -0.77 -13.86
CA SER A 100 -14.14 -1.55 -12.67
C SER A 100 -13.77 -3.01 -12.85
N LEU A 101 -13.49 -3.67 -11.73
CA LEU A 101 -13.20 -5.10 -11.74
C LEU A 101 -14.45 -5.90 -12.16
N SER A 102 -14.30 -6.79 -13.14
CA SER A 102 -15.44 -7.52 -13.72
C SER A 102 -16.05 -8.53 -12.73
N ALA A 103 -17.33 -8.89 -12.90
CA ALA A 103 -18.00 -9.87 -12.04
C ALA A 103 -17.22 -11.20 -11.94
N ARG A 104 -16.71 -11.70 -13.07
CA ARG A 104 -15.86 -12.91 -13.11
C ARG A 104 -14.60 -12.74 -12.27
N GLN A 105 -13.94 -11.59 -12.39
CA GLN A 105 -12.73 -11.28 -11.63
C GLN A 105 -13.02 -11.13 -10.12
N LYS A 106 -14.18 -10.57 -9.72
CA LYS A 106 -14.61 -10.43 -8.31
C LYS A 106 -14.87 -11.82 -7.72
N ASN A 107 -15.61 -12.66 -8.44
CA ASN A 107 -15.96 -14.01 -8.00
C ASN A 107 -14.72 -14.91 -7.87
N ALA A 108 -13.78 -14.83 -8.82
CA ALA A 108 -12.52 -15.57 -8.73
C ALA A 108 -11.65 -15.15 -7.53
N ARG A 109 -11.60 -13.86 -7.19
CA ARG A 109 -10.86 -13.37 -6.00
C ARG A 109 -11.56 -13.76 -4.70
N SER A 110 -12.89 -13.65 -4.68
CA SER A 110 -13.72 -14.04 -3.54
C SER A 110 -13.66 -15.55 -3.26
N ALA A 111 -13.58 -16.39 -4.28
CA ALA A 111 -13.38 -17.84 -4.13
C ALA A 111 -12.03 -18.15 -3.45
N THR A 112 -10.92 -17.61 -3.98
CA THR A 112 -9.59 -17.77 -3.35
C THR A 112 -9.59 -17.23 -1.91
N LYS A 113 -10.19 -16.07 -1.67
CA LYS A 113 -10.33 -15.50 -0.32
C LYS A 113 -11.02 -16.48 0.63
N ARG A 114 -12.15 -17.05 0.24
CA ARG A 114 -12.90 -18.01 1.08
C ARG A 114 -12.06 -19.24 1.42
N GLN A 115 -11.44 -19.87 0.42
CA GLN A 115 -10.54 -21.02 0.65
C GLN A 115 -9.42 -20.71 1.65
N VAL A 116 -8.81 -19.53 1.55
CA VAL A 116 -7.76 -19.08 2.47
C VAL A 116 -8.32 -18.86 3.88
N LEU A 117 -9.47 -18.21 4.00
CA LEU A 117 -10.11 -17.96 5.31
C LEU A 117 -10.56 -19.25 5.99
N ASP A 118 -11.10 -20.21 5.23
CA ASP A 118 -11.62 -21.49 5.75
C ASP A 118 -10.49 -22.37 6.33
N SER A 119 -9.26 -22.22 5.84
CA SER A 119 -8.06 -22.92 6.32
C SER A 119 -7.18 -22.09 7.26
N MET A 120 -7.61 -20.86 7.58
CA MET A 120 -6.83 -19.92 8.38
C MET A 120 -6.91 -20.27 9.88
N PRO A 121 -5.78 -20.29 10.61
CA PRO A 121 -5.84 -20.40 12.07
C PRO A 121 -6.69 -19.29 12.69
N GLN A 122 -7.55 -19.65 13.65
CA GLN A 122 -8.51 -18.71 14.26
C GLN A 122 -7.86 -17.43 14.79
N ALA A 123 -6.67 -17.52 15.37
CA ALA A 123 -5.93 -16.35 15.87
C ALA A 123 -5.53 -15.36 14.75
N GLN A 124 -5.23 -15.86 13.55
CA GLN A 124 -4.93 -15.02 12.37
C GLN A 124 -6.21 -14.40 11.82
N TYR A 125 -7.28 -15.18 11.73
CA TYR A 125 -8.59 -14.71 11.32
C TYR A 125 -9.09 -13.58 12.25
N ASN A 126 -9.02 -13.77 13.56
CA ASN A 126 -9.45 -12.77 14.54
C ASN A 126 -8.63 -11.48 14.44
N ALA A 127 -7.30 -11.59 14.26
CA ALA A 127 -6.44 -10.42 14.11
C ALA A 127 -6.75 -9.63 12.81
N LEU A 128 -6.93 -10.35 11.70
CA LEU A 128 -7.34 -9.76 10.43
C LEU A 128 -8.70 -9.08 10.54
N SER A 129 -9.70 -9.79 11.08
CA SER A 129 -11.07 -9.30 11.26
C SER A 129 -11.11 -8.07 12.15
N ALA A 130 -10.36 -8.05 13.26
CA ALA A 130 -10.26 -6.88 14.14
C ALA A 130 -9.68 -5.69 13.37
N LEU A 131 -8.54 -5.87 12.67
CA LEU A 131 -7.92 -4.79 11.91
C LEU A 131 -8.84 -4.21 10.83
N THR A 132 -9.57 -5.06 10.10
CA THR A 132 -10.37 -4.62 8.93
C THR A 132 -11.78 -4.14 9.27
N SER A 133 -12.29 -4.43 10.47
CA SER A 133 -13.69 -4.18 10.83
C SER A 133 -13.86 -3.17 11.97
N ASP A 134 -12.83 -2.95 12.79
CA ASP A 134 -12.84 -1.97 13.87
C ASP A 134 -11.96 -0.76 13.49
N PRO A 135 -12.56 0.43 13.28
CA PRO A 135 -11.83 1.66 12.98
C PRO A 135 -10.78 2.03 14.04
N ASN A 136 -11.02 1.73 15.32
CA ASN A 136 -10.04 2.02 16.38
C ASN A 136 -8.85 1.07 16.29
N ALA A 137 -9.09 -0.22 16.09
CA ALA A 137 -8.01 -1.19 15.85
C ALA A 137 -7.17 -0.82 14.62
N TRP A 138 -7.80 -0.35 13.54
CA TRP A 138 -7.12 0.18 12.36
C TRP A 138 -6.24 1.38 12.72
N LYS A 139 -6.83 2.42 13.31
CA LYS A 139 -6.14 3.67 13.70
C LYS A 139 -4.96 3.38 14.61
N GLU A 140 -5.17 2.68 15.72
CA GLU A 140 -4.12 2.42 16.70
C GLU A 140 -2.98 1.58 16.12
N THR A 141 -3.29 0.53 15.37
CA THR A 141 -2.27 -0.36 14.78
C THR A 141 -1.41 0.40 13.78
N ASN A 142 -2.04 1.16 12.89
CA ASN A 142 -1.33 1.91 11.86
C ASN A 142 -0.58 3.13 12.43
N ASN A 143 -1.09 3.77 13.48
CA ASN A 143 -0.38 4.85 14.18
C ASN A 143 0.88 4.31 14.89
N ALA A 144 0.75 3.15 15.57
CA ALA A 144 1.89 2.48 16.20
C ALA A 144 2.96 2.11 15.15
N LEU A 145 2.56 1.49 14.04
CA LEU A 145 3.46 1.19 12.93
C LEU A 145 4.10 2.45 12.33
N SER A 146 3.34 3.54 12.15
CA SER A 146 3.89 4.81 11.67
C SER A 146 5.01 5.33 12.58
N ALA A 147 4.82 5.23 13.90
CA ALA A 147 5.76 5.75 14.88
C ALA A 147 7.13 5.06 14.82
N VAL A 148 7.16 3.77 14.50
CA VAL A 148 8.38 2.94 14.45
C VAL A 148 8.85 2.63 13.01
N ALA A 149 8.43 3.43 12.03
CA ALA A 149 8.74 3.23 10.61
C ALA A 149 8.44 1.79 10.13
N GLY A 150 7.39 1.19 10.68
CA GLY A 150 6.90 -0.13 10.33
C GLY A 150 7.70 -1.29 10.92
N ASP A 151 8.73 -1.04 11.75
CA ASP A 151 9.47 -2.10 12.44
C ASP A 151 8.59 -2.75 13.52
N ALA A 152 8.20 -4.01 13.29
CA ALA A 152 7.35 -4.71 14.24
C ALA A 152 8.09 -5.15 15.52
N VAL A 153 9.43 -5.16 15.54
CA VAL A 153 10.22 -5.56 16.71
C VAL A 153 10.19 -4.48 17.79
N GLU A 154 10.07 -3.21 17.38
CA GLU A 154 9.95 -2.05 18.26
C GLU A 154 8.55 -1.86 18.86
N LEU A 155 7.58 -2.69 18.45
CA LEU A 155 6.24 -2.69 19.02
C LEU A 155 6.20 -3.50 20.32
N ASP A 156 5.25 -3.15 21.21
CA ASP A 156 4.95 -3.99 22.36
C ASP A 156 4.53 -5.41 21.95
N ASP A 157 4.72 -6.38 22.84
CA ASP A 157 4.49 -7.79 22.57
C ASP A 157 3.09 -8.11 22.03
N ASN A 158 2.06 -7.42 22.52
CA ASN A 158 0.69 -7.68 22.12
C ASN A 158 0.44 -7.15 20.71
N ARG A 159 0.85 -5.91 20.43
CA ARG A 159 0.71 -5.29 19.11
C ARG A 159 1.57 -6.01 18.08
N ARG A 160 2.82 -6.34 18.40
CA ARG A 160 3.70 -7.15 17.55
C ARG A 160 3.06 -8.48 17.15
N LYS A 161 2.51 -9.23 18.12
CA LYS A 161 1.81 -10.49 17.85
C LYS A 161 0.59 -10.29 16.94
N GLN A 162 -0.19 -9.23 17.15
CA GLN A 162 -1.34 -8.90 16.31
C GLN A 162 -0.90 -8.59 14.87
N VAL A 163 0.06 -7.68 14.69
CA VAL A 163 0.62 -7.30 13.39
C VAL A 163 1.15 -8.52 12.65
N GLN A 164 1.98 -9.35 13.30
CA GLN A 164 2.53 -10.56 12.68
C GLN A 164 1.45 -11.62 12.34
N ARG A 165 0.30 -11.62 13.03
CA ARG A 165 -0.83 -12.49 12.66
C ARG A 165 -1.51 -11.99 11.40
N VAL A 166 -1.68 -10.67 11.24
CA VAL A 166 -2.20 -10.05 10.02
C VAL A 166 -1.23 -10.28 8.85
N ASP A 167 0.07 -10.07 9.06
CA ASP A 167 1.11 -10.34 8.06
C ASP A 167 1.03 -11.78 7.54
N ARG A 168 0.88 -12.75 8.45
CA ARG A 168 0.73 -14.17 8.10
C ARG A 168 -0.58 -14.46 7.37
N ALA A 169 -1.68 -13.77 7.71
CA ALA A 169 -2.95 -13.90 7.01
C ALA A 169 -2.82 -13.42 5.55
N ILE A 170 -2.17 -12.27 5.34
CA ILE A 170 -1.88 -11.73 4.00
C ILE A 170 -0.98 -12.70 3.21
N GLN A 171 0.12 -13.16 3.81
CA GLN A 171 1.05 -14.10 3.18
C GLN A 171 0.39 -15.43 2.78
N ARG A 172 -0.60 -15.91 3.54
CA ARG A 172 -1.39 -17.09 3.14
C ARG A 172 -2.19 -16.82 1.87
N TYR A 173 -2.83 -15.66 1.76
CA TYR A 173 -3.52 -15.29 0.53
C TYR A 173 -2.55 -15.14 -0.65
N GLU A 174 -1.41 -14.48 -0.44
CA GLU A 174 -0.38 -14.29 -1.46
C GLU A 174 0.09 -15.62 -2.07
N ARG A 175 0.26 -16.66 -1.24
CA ARG A 175 0.65 -18.01 -1.69
C ARG A 175 -0.41 -18.76 -2.49
N GLU A 176 -1.67 -18.36 -2.40
CA GLU A 176 -2.80 -19.01 -3.08
C GLU A 176 -3.34 -18.17 -4.26
N SER A 177 -2.98 -16.89 -4.34
CA SER A 177 -3.60 -15.95 -5.29
C SER A 177 -3.22 -16.23 -6.74
N GLY A 178 -1.94 -16.56 -6.98
CA GLY A 178 -1.32 -16.77 -8.29
C GLY A 178 -1.58 -15.62 -9.28
N ARG A 179 -1.72 -14.38 -8.80
CA ARG A 179 -2.16 -13.24 -9.61
C ARG A 179 -1.57 -11.91 -9.16
N GLY A 180 -1.43 -11.00 -10.11
CA GLY A 180 -1.13 -9.60 -9.84
C GLY A 180 -2.38 -8.80 -9.49
N HIS A 181 -2.14 -7.63 -8.91
CA HIS A 181 -3.14 -6.70 -8.43
C HIS A 181 -2.89 -5.32 -9.03
N LEU A 182 -3.97 -4.65 -9.47
CA LEU A 182 -3.99 -3.23 -9.75
C LEU A 182 -4.98 -2.63 -8.77
N VAL A 183 -4.49 -1.87 -7.80
CA VAL A 183 -5.30 -1.36 -6.69
C VAL A 183 -5.12 0.13 -6.51
N TYR A 184 -6.14 0.76 -5.95
CA TYR A 184 -6.23 2.20 -5.77
C TYR A 184 -6.35 2.53 -4.29
N THR A 185 -5.60 3.52 -3.83
CA THR A 185 -5.76 4.08 -2.48
C THR A 185 -5.66 5.60 -2.55
N SER A 186 -6.45 6.31 -1.73
CA SER A 186 -6.41 7.77 -1.67
C SER A 186 -5.30 8.22 -0.70
N VAL A 187 -4.56 9.26 -1.08
CA VAL A 187 -3.56 9.90 -0.24
C VAL A 187 -3.82 11.40 -0.21
N SER A 188 -4.03 11.92 0.99
CA SER A 188 -4.19 13.35 1.24
C SER A 188 -2.81 14.01 1.22
N VAL A 189 -2.63 14.98 0.32
CA VAL A 189 -1.43 15.81 0.22
C VAL A 189 -1.68 17.20 0.84
N PRO A 190 -0.63 17.98 1.20
CA PRO A 190 -0.80 19.21 1.97
C PRO A 190 -1.61 20.30 1.26
N ASN A 191 -1.52 20.34 -0.07
CA ASN A 191 -2.17 21.33 -0.92
C ASN A 191 -2.82 20.63 -2.11
N ALA A 192 -3.94 21.17 -2.60
CA ALA A 192 -4.58 20.65 -3.81
C ALA A 192 -3.62 20.77 -5.00
N VAL A 193 -3.48 19.68 -5.75
CA VAL A 193 -2.55 19.58 -6.88
C VAL A 193 -3.34 19.72 -8.18
N VAL A 194 -3.05 20.78 -8.93
CA VAL A 194 -3.74 21.09 -10.19
C VAL A 194 -2.96 20.55 -11.39
N ASN A 195 -1.64 20.43 -11.29
CA ASN A 195 -0.77 19.85 -12.32
C ASN A 195 0.08 18.72 -11.70
N PRO A 196 0.26 17.56 -12.34
CA PRO A 196 1.16 16.52 -11.84
C PRO A 196 2.58 17.01 -11.49
N ALA A 197 3.08 18.03 -12.20
CA ALA A 197 4.38 18.64 -11.92
C ALA A 197 4.45 19.35 -10.56
N ASP A 198 3.29 19.68 -9.96
CA ASP A 198 3.18 20.33 -8.64
C ASP A 198 3.04 19.32 -7.50
N LEU A 199 3.16 18.01 -7.77
CA LEU A 199 3.21 16.99 -6.72
C LEU A 199 4.43 17.20 -5.82
N PRO A 200 4.34 16.88 -4.52
CA PRO A 200 5.49 16.83 -3.61
C PRO A 200 6.65 16.04 -4.22
N ALA A 201 7.89 16.45 -3.95
CA ALA A 201 9.08 15.85 -4.56
C ALA A 201 9.15 14.31 -4.36
N THR A 202 8.69 13.82 -3.21
CA THR A 202 8.63 12.38 -2.90
C THR A 202 7.64 11.59 -3.76
N LEU A 203 6.68 12.24 -4.40
CA LEU A 203 5.70 11.64 -5.31
C LEU A 203 6.03 11.85 -6.79
N GLN A 204 7.21 12.37 -7.11
CA GLN A 204 7.66 12.53 -8.49
C GLN A 204 8.19 11.21 -9.06
N PRO A 205 8.06 10.94 -10.37
CA PRO A 205 8.63 9.75 -10.98
C PRO A 205 10.14 9.61 -10.72
N GLY A 206 10.59 8.39 -10.41
CA GLY A 206 11.97 8.06 -10.07
C GLY A 206 12.26 8.00 -8.56
N THR A 207 11.29 8.34 -7.70
CA THR A 207 11.43 8.17 -6.25
C THR A 207 10.93 6.80 -5.78
N VAL A 208 11.35 6.40 -4.57
CA VAL A 208 10.89 5.17 -3.90
C VAL A 208 10.06 5.55 -2.68
N LEU A 209 8.84 5.03 -2.60
CA LEU A 209 7.97 5.14 -1.44
C LEU A 209 8.10 3.90 -0.55
N SER A 210 8.04 4.10 0.77
CA SER A 210 7.95 3.03 1.75
C SER A 210 6.60 3.11 2.47
N PHE A 211 5.82 2.02 2.44
CA PHE A 211 4.61 1.92 3.26
C PHE A 211 4.94 1.13 4.52
N ASP A 212 5.13 1.83 5.61
CA ASP A 212 5.36 1.32 6.96
C ASP A 212 4.11 0.69 7.59
N ARG A 213 2.93 1.11 7.13
CA ARG A 213 1.61 0.74 7.65
C ARG A 213 0.89 -0.25 6.76
N PHE A 214 -0.14 -0.91 7.28
CA PHE A 214 -1.11 -1.59 6.42
C PHE A 214 -1.85 -0.55 5.57
N THR A 215 -2.21 -0.92 4.35
CA THR A 215 -2.89 -0.01 3.42
C THR A 215 -4.17 -0.66 2.90
N ALA A 216 -5.32 -0.02 3.15
CA ALA A 216 -6.55 -0.41 2.48
C ALA A 216 -6.57 0.22 1.10
N ALA A 217 -6.96 -0.58 0.13
CA ALA A 217 -7.08 -0.20 -1.26
C ALA A 217 -8.33 -0.84 -1.85
N THR A 218 -8.69 -0.45 -3.08
CA THR A 218 -9.81 -1.04 -3.83
C THR A 218 -9.33 -1.44 -5.21
N HIS A 219 -9.98 -2.39 -5.87
CA HIS A 219 -9.66 -2.71 -7.28
C HIS A 219 -10.46 -1.84 -8.27
N SER A 220 -11.37 -0.99 -7.79
CA SER A 220 -12.19 -0.12 -8.65
C SER A 220 -12.15 1.31 -8.12
N LEU A 221 -11.72 2.25 -8.95
CA LEU A 221 -11.37 3.60 -8.54
C LEU A 221 -12.60 4.38 -7.99
N HIS A 222 -13.79 4.16 -8.54
CA HIS A 222 -15.03 4.78 -8.06
C HIS A 222 -15.41 4.43 -6.63
N GLU A 223 -14.87 3.33 -6.08
CA GLU A 223 -15.11 2.97 -4.67
C GLU A 223 -14.43 3.95 -3.70
N LEU A 224 -13.53 4.83 -4.17
CA LEU A 224 -12.91 5.90 -3.39
C LEU A 224 -13.72 7.21 -3.38
N ASP A 225 -14.75 7.35 -4.22
CA ASP A 225 -15.47 8.62 -4.42
C ASP A 225 -16.15 9.13 -3.13
N SER A 226 -16.59 8.20 -2.26
CA SER A 226 -17.25 8.56 -1.00
C SER A 226 -16.32 9.18 0.04
N THR A 227 -15.00 9.02 -0.10
CA THR A 227 -14.01 9.51 0.87
C THR A 227 -13.00 10.49 0.27
N THR A 228 -13.14 10.84 -1.01
CA THR A 228 -12.17 11.71 -1.71
C THR A 228 -12.34 13.18 -1.31
N ARG A 229 -11.23 13.87 -1.03
CA ARG A 229 -11.14 15.32 -0.80
C ARG A 229 -10.46 16.03 -1.99
N PRO A 230 -10.59 17.36 -2.12
CA PRO A 230 -9.89 18.13 -3.15
C PRO A 230 -8.36 18.02 -3.09
N THR A 231 -7.81 17.72 -1.92
CA THR A 231 -6.37 17.53 -1.67
C THR A 231 -5.92 16.08 -1.82
N ASP A 232 -6.80 15.18 -2.27
CA ASP A 232 -6.46 13.77 -2.40
C ASP A 232 -5.90 13.48 -3.80
N VAL A 233 -4.80 12.72 -3.83
CA VAL A 233 -4.29 12.06 -5.02
C VAL A 233 -4.53 10.56 -4.91
N VAL A 234 -4.66 9.85 -6.03
CA VAL A 234 -4.87 8.41 -6.02
C VAL A 234 -3.57 7.69 -6.37
N PHE A 235 -3.12 6.79 -5.51
CA PHE A 235 -2.07 5.85 -5.88
C PHE A 235 -2.67 4.69 -6.68
N GLU A 236 -2.20 4.49 -7.92
CA GLU A 236 -2.51 3.35 -8.79
C GLU A 236 -1.35 2.35 -8.70
N ILE A 237 -1.54 1.27 -7.95
CA ILE A 237 -0.47 0.37 -7.52
C ILE A 237 -0.57 -0.95 -8.28
N SER A 238 0.42 -1.24 -9.11
CA SER A 238 0.65 -2.58 -9.67
C SER A 238 1.57 -3.37 -8.74
N THR A 239 1.04 -4.44 -8.16
CA THR A 239 1.77 -5.26 -7.17
C THR A 239 1.32 -6.71 -7.20
N GLU A 240 2.20 -7.63 -6.82
CA GLU A 240 1.85 -9.04 -6.56
C GLU A 240 1.40 -9.27 -5.10
N ARG A 241 1.45 -8.22 -4.27
CA ARG A 241 1.30 -8.30 -2.82
C ARG A 241 -0.14 -8.01 -2.33
N GLY A 242 -0.42 -8.49 -1.13
CA GLY A 242 -1.65 -8.18 -0.41
C GLY A 242 -2.76 -9.21 -0.58
N MET A 243 -3.87 -8.94 0.10
CA MET A 243 -5.00 -9.83 0.23
C MET A 243 -6.28 -9.18 -0.25
N TYR A 244 -6.98 -9.83 -1.18
CA TYR A 244 -8.34 -9.43 -1.53
C TYR A 244 -9.25 -9.71 -0.33
N TYR A 245 -9.87 -8.66 0.19
CA TYR A 245 -10.86 -8.77 1.27
C TYR A 245 -12.28 -8.39 0.83
N GLY A 246 -12.42 -7.86 -0.39
CA GLY A 246 -13.69 -7.48 -0.98
C GLY A 246 -14.70 -8.63 -1.12
N GLN A 247 -15.92 -8.29 -1.50
CA GLN A 247 -17.02 -9.23 -1.58
C GLN A 247 -17.12 -9.88 -2.98
N SER A 248 -18.08 -10.80 -3.15
CA SER A 248 -18.41 -11.34 -4.48
C SER A 248 -19.05 -10.28 -5.37
N SER A 249 -19.32 -10.60 -6.64
CA SER A 249 -19.94 -9.67 -7.60
C SER A 249 -21.33 -9.14 -7.21
N ARG A 250 -21.94 -9.67 -6.15
CA ARG A 250 -23.24 -9.23 -5.65
C ARG A 250 -23.20 -7.86 -4.96
N MET A 251 -22.02 -7.37 -4.60
CA MET A 251 -21.83 -6.14 -3.84
C MET A 251 -20.73 -5.28 -4.46
N ASN A 252 -20.89 -3.95 -4.41
CA ASN A 252 -19.88 -3.00 -4.90
C ASN A 252 -18.78 -2.78 -3.85
N ASN A 253 -18.01 -3.84 -3.58
CA ASN A 253 -16.88 -3.80 -2.66
C ASN A 253 -15.77 -4.70 -3.19
N SER A 254 -14.68 -4.08 -3.63
CA SER A 254 -13.48 -4.72 -4.13
C SER A 254 -12.26 -4.42 -3.25
N HIS A 255 -12.46 -4.34 -1.93
CA HIS A 255 -11.40 -3.99 -0.99
C HIS A 255 -10.22 -4.97 -1.07
N HIS A 256 -9.03 -4.43 -0.86
CA HIS A 256 -7.76 -5.12 -0.83
C HIS A 256 -6.92 -4.57 0.32
N LEU A 257 -6.19 -5.45 1.00
CA LEU A 257 -5.30 -5.08 2.09
C LEU A 257 -3.87 -5.33 1.64
N LEU A 258 -3.09 -4.26 1.48
CA LEU A 258 -1.66 -4.38 1.21
C LEU A 258 -0.88 -4.59 2.52
N PRO A 259 0.20 -5.38 2.47
CA PRO A 259 1.06 -5.57 3.62
C PRO A 259 1.81 -4.28 3.95
N ARG A 260 2.20 -4.15 5.20
CA ARG A 260 3.22 -3.17 5.63
C ARG A 260 4.61 -3.56 5.11
N GLY A 261 5.55 -2.62 5.19
CA GLY A 261 6.95 -2.79 4.80
C GLY A 261 7.19 -2.85 3.29
N ILE A 262 6.18 -2.61 2.46
CA ILE A 262 6.33 -2.63 0.99
C ILE A 262 7.05 -1.36 0.52
N GLN A 263 7.97 -1.53 -0.44
CA GLN A 263 8.63 -0.44 -1.15
C GLN A 263 8.10 -0.40 -2.58
N LEU A 264 7.84 0.80 -3.09
CA LEU A 264 7.21 1.03 -4.38
C LEU A 264 7.94 2.13 -5.14
N ASP A 265 8.27 1.89 -6.41
CA ASP A 265 8.80 2.91 -7.30
C ASP A 265 7.65 3.78 -7.82
N VAL A 266 7.83 5.10 -7.78
CA VAL A 266 6.98 6.04 -8.48
C VAL A 266 7.39 6.08 -9.95
N VAL A 267 6.49 5.68 -10.85
CA VAL A 267 6.83 5.52 -12.28
C VAL A 267 6.09 6.51 -13.19
N GLY A 268 5.06 7.18 -12.68
CA GLY A 268 4.30 8.14 -13.46
C GLY A 268 3.30 8.92 -12.62
N ALA A 269 2.90 10.09 -13.13
CA ALA A 269 1.81 10.87 -12.55
C ALA A 269 1.05 11.63 -13.64
N HIS A 270 -0.28 11.49 -13.65
CA HIS A 270 -1.14 12.10 -14.67
C HIS A 270 -2.61 12.09 -14.24
N PHE A 271 -3.42 12.95 -14.86
CA PHE A 271 -4.87 12.81 -14.77
C PHE A 271 -5.33 11.64 -15.64
N ALA A 272 -6.19 10.78 -15.10
CA ALA A 272 -6.74 9.65 -15.82
C ALA A 272 -8.27 9.56 -15.70
N PRO A 273 -8.95 9.17 -16.80
CA PRO A 273 -10.38 8.90 -16.74
C PRO A 273 -10.65 7.57 -16.04
N TYR A 274 -11.72 7.51 -15.25
CA TYR A 274 -12.18 6.27 -14.61
C TYR A 274 -13.68 6.06 -14.75
N GLU A 275 -14.08 4.80 -14.79
CA GLU A 275 -15.48 4.39 -14.87
C GLU A 275 -16.21 4.73 -13.56
N ARG A 276 -17.39 5.34 -13.67
CA ARG A 276 -18.35 5.50 -12.57
C ARG A 276 -19.65 4.81 -12.98
N PRO A 277 -20.00 3.66 -12.37
CA PRO A 277 -21.19 2.90 -12.77
C PRO A 277 -22.47 3.76 -12.74
N GLY A 278 -23.19 3.82 -13.87
CA GLY A 278 -24.42 4.60 -14.01
C GLY A 278 -24.24 6.11 -14.09
N GLN A 279 -23.00 6.60 -14.20
CA GLN A 279 -22.67 8.02 -14.29
C GLN A 279 -21.69 8.28 -15.44
N GLN A 280 -21.48 9.56 -15.78
CA GLN A 280 -20.39 9.93 -16.68
C GLN A 280 -19.04 9.52 -16.07
N PRO A 281 -18.04 9.12 -16.87
CA PRO A 281 -16.68 8.89 -16.36
C PRO A 281 -16.20 10.06 -15.49
N GLY A 282 -15.44 9.75 -14.45
CA GLY A 282 -14.76 10.76 -13.64
C GLY A 282 -13.31 10.93 -14.11
N GLU A 283 -12.62 11.90 -13.52
CA GLU A 283 -11.18 12.09 -13.70
C GLU A 283 -10.50 12.25 -12.32
N ARG A 284 -9.31 11.69 -12.17
CA ARG A 284 -8.47 11.83 -10.96
C ARG A 284 -7.01 12.01 -11.33
N LEU A 285 -6.30 12.77 -10.51
CA LEU A 285 -4.84 12.76 -10.49
C LEU A 285 -4.37 11.43 -9.89
N ILE A 286 -3.68 10.65 -10.71
CA ILE A 286 -3.11 9.37 -10.36
C ILE A 286 -1.58 9.49 -10.24
N VAL A 287 -1.02 8.85 -9.22
CA VAL A 287 0.41 8.53 -9.11
C VAL A 287 0.56 7.02 -9.28
N GLN A 288 1.27 6.60 -10.32
CA GLN A 288 1.48 5.18 -10.64
C GLN A 288 2.66 4.62 -9.87
N LEU A 289 2.42 3.49 -9.20
CA LEU A 289 3.38 2.81 -8.35
C LEU A 289 3.59 1.36 -8.82
N THR A 290 4.82 0.87 -8.78
CA THR A 290 5.13 -0.55 -9.01
C THR A 290 6.04 -1.11 -7.91
N ASP A 291 6.01 -2.42 -7.66
CA ASP A 291 6.86 -3.06 -6.65
C ASP A 291 8.33 -2.69 -6.86
N HIS A 292 8.95 -2.09 -5.84
CA HIS A 292 10.36 -1.76 -5.88
C HIS A 292 11.18 -3.05 -5.95
N ARG A 293 12.01 -3.15 -6.98
CA ARG A 293 12.98 -4.22 -7.12
C ARG A 293 14.36 -3.58 -6.95
N PRO A 294 15.00 -3.71 -5.78
CA PRO A 294 16.38 -3.25 -5.67
C PRO A 294 17.15 -3.94 -6.78
N GLU A 295 17.97 -3.18 -7.52
CA GLU A 295 18.82 -3.74 -8.56
C GLU A 295 19.48 -4.98 -7.96
N ARG A 296 19.27 -6.13 -8.59
CA ARG A 296 20.06 -7.31 -8.24
C ARG A 296 21.49 -6.85 -8.45
N GLU A 297 22.26 -6.71 -7.37
CA GLU A 297 23.71 -6.71 -7.48
C GLU A 297 24.04 -7.92 -8.36
N GLN A 298 24.39 -7.64 -9.61
CA GLN A 298 24.91 -8.63 -10.53
C GLN A 298 26.22 -9.08 -9.89
N ARG A 299 26.15 -10.13 -9.09
CA ARG A 299 27.32 -10.91 -8.71
C ARG A 299 27.71 -11.80 -9.87
#